data_AF-A0AAU4RIB6-F1
#
_entry.id   AF-A0AAU4RIB6-F1
#
_cell.length_a   1.000
_cell.length_b   1.000
_cell.length_c   1.000
_cell.angle_alpha   90.00
_cell.angle_beta   90.00
_cell.angle_gamma   90.00
#
_symmetry.space_group_name_H-M   'P 1'
#
loop_
_entity.id
_entity.type
_entity.pdbx_description
1 polymer ?
#
loop_
_entity_poly.entity_id
_entity_poly.type
_entity_poly.pdbx_seq_one_letter_code
_entity_poly.pdbx_strand_id
1 'polypeptide(L)'
;MTDRATPPSTTADTDLWTSVDDLHTWLDTNRPVDGSEGLLLRILKLSEEVGEVAQAVIGATGQNPRKGLTHTWDDVQSELCDVVITALVALRTLTPEAREVFARHLAGVTERSMAATRPHNHPIERGTSDSAAPAEPVP
;
A
#
# COMPACT_ATOMS: atom_id res chain seq x y z
N MET A 1 36.02 25.98 20.58
CA MET A 1 34.61 25.89 20.15
C MET A 1 34.61 25.91 18.64
N THR A 2 34.83 24.75 18.04
CA THR A 2 34.84 24.57 16.58
C THR A 2 33.41 24.29 16.16
N ASP A 3 32.84 25.24 15.41
CA ASP A 3 31.52 25.15 14.82
C ASP A 3 31.53 24.06 13.76
N ARG A 4 30.81 22.96 14.02
CA ARG A 4 30.74 21.82 13.11
C ARG A 4 29.59 22.11 12.15
N ALA A 5 29.92 22.75 11.02
CA ALA A 5 29.00 22.88 9.91
C ALA A 5 28.48 21.49 9.52
N THR A 6 27.18 21.28 9.72
CA THR A 6 26.45 20.11 9.24
C THR A 6 26.46 20.15 7.70
N PRO A 7 26.90 19.10 7.00
CA PRO A 7 26.74 19.06 5.55
C PRO A 7 25.23 19.00 5.23
N PRO A 8 24.74 19.67 4.17
CA PRO A 8 23.38 19.44 3.73
C PRO A 8 23.25 17.96 3.33
N SER A 9 22.30 17.26 3.95
CA SER A 9 21.88 15.92 3.53
C SER A 9 21.18 16.04 2.17
N THR A 10 21.96 16.15 1.11
CA THR A 10 21.47 16.09 -0.27
C THR A 10 21.51 14.64 -0.73
N THR A 11 20.55 13.84 -0.27
CA THR A 11 20.11 12.67 -1.04
C THR A 11 18.75 13.08 -1.60
N ALA A 12 18.73 13.34 -2.90
CA ALA A 12 17.59 13.90 -3.62
C ALA A 12 16.31 13.14 -3.26
N ASP A 13 15.42 13.83 -2.54
CA ASP A 13 14.01 13.47 -2.43
C ASP A 13 13.40 13.76 -3.81
N THR A 14 13.73 12.91 -4.80
CA THR A 14 13.09 13.00 -6.11
C THR A 14 11.61 12.74 -5.85
N ASP A 15 10.75 13.73 -6.19
CA ASP A 15 9.31 13.58 -6.04
C ASP A 15 8.90 12.27 -6.73
N LEU A 16 8.33 11.34 -5.95
CA LEU A 16 7.90 10.02 -6.41
C LEU A 16 7.17 10.10 -7.76
N TRP A 17 6.32 11.11 -7.91
CA TRP A 17 5.54 11.31 -9.12
C TRP A 17 6.35 11.80 -10.30
N THR A 18 7.41 12.60 -10.07
CA THR A 18 8.38 12.93 -11.12
C THR A 18 9.09 11.67 -11.62
N SER A 19 9.54 10.78 -10.72
CA SER A 19 10.14 9.50 -11.12
C SER A 19 9.16 8.61 -11.89
N VAL A 20 7.91 8.53 -11.46
CA VAL A 20 6.86 7.75 -12.16
C VAL A 20 6.58 8.33 -13.54
N ASP A 21 6.53 9.66 -13.69
CA ASP A 21 6.34 10.33 -14.98
C ASP A 21 7.52 10.10 -15.92
N ASP A 22 8.75 10.14 -15.41
CA ASP A 22 9.97 9.86 -16.18
C ASP A 22 9.99 8.41 -16.66
N LEU A 23 9.68 7.45 -15.78
CA LEU A 23 9.57 6.03 -16.13
C LEU A 23 8.46 5.78 -17.15
N HIS A 24 7.30 6.40 -16.96
CA HIS A 24 6.18 6.34 -17.91
C HIS A 24 6.61 6.85 -19.29
N THR A 25 7.25 8.01 -19.34
CA THR A 25 7.73 8.65 -20.58
C THR A 25 8.77 7.79 -21.28
N TRP A 26 9.72 7.22 -20.53
CA TRP A 26 10.73 6.33 -21.09
C TRP A 26 10.10 5.06 -21.68
N LEU A 27 9.18 4.41 -20.95
CA LEU A 27 8.47 3.23 -21.44
C LEU A 27 7.59 3.55 -22.65
N ASP A 28 6.94 4.72 -22.67
CA ASP A 28 6.11 5.15 -23.78
C ASP A 28 6.95 5.39 -25.05
N THR A 29 8.14 5.98 -24.89
CA THR A 29 9.08 6.23 -25.99
C THR A 29 9.68 4.94 -26.57
N ASN A 30 9.89 3.92 -25.73
CA ASN A 30 10.54 2.66 -26.11
C ASN A 30 9.54 1.51 -26.31
N ARG A 31 8.24 1.80 -26.44
CA ARG A 31 7.22 0.75 -26.53
C ARG A 31 7.28 0.03 -27.88
N PRO A 32 7.22 -1.31 -27.89
CA PRO A 32 7.05 -2.08 -29.12
C PRO A 32 5.60 -2.09 -29.61
N VAL A 33 4.64 -1.74 -28.74
CA VAL A 33 3.19 -1.85 -28.98
C VAL A 33 2.47 -0.62 -28.40
N ASP A 34 1.50 -0.10 -29.15
CA ASP A 34 0.80 1.15 -28.89
C ASP A 34 -0.62 0.93 -28.31
N GLY A 35 -1.21 2.00 -27.76
CA GLY A 35 -2.63 2.04 -27.41
C GLY A 35 -3.04 1.07 -26.28
N SER A 36 -4.24 0.50 -26.41
CA SER A 36 -4.84 -0.36 -25.37
C SER A 36 -4.03 -1.61 -25.07
N GLU A 37 -3.34 -2.16 -26.07
CA GLU A 37 -2.51 -3.36 -25.88
C GLU A 37 -1.27 -3.05 -25.02
N GLY A 38 -0.63 -1.90 -25.22
CA GLY A 38 0.48 -1.43 -24.38
C GLY A 38 0.07 -1.19 -22.91
N LEU A 39 -1.18 -0.80 -22.66
CA LEU A 39 -1.74 -0.72 -21.30
C LEU A 39 -1.94 -2.14 -20.71
N LEU A 40 -2.55 -3.06 -21.47
CA LEU A 40 -2.79 -4.42 -21.01
C LEU A 40 -1.48 -5.14 -20.65
N LEU A 41 -0.43 -4.96 -21.46
CA LEU A 41 0.90 -5.52 -21.17
C LEU A 41 1.50 -4.96 -19.87
N ARG A 42 1.35 -3.66 -19.59
CA ARG A 42 1.78 -3.07 -18.31
C ARG A 42 0.99 -3.62 -17.13
N ILE A 43 -0.31 -3.85 -17.29
CA ILE A 43 -1.11 -4.51 -16.26
C ILE A 43 -0.66 -5.96 -16.05
N LEU A 44 -0.34 -6.70 -17.11
CA LEU A 44 0.14 -8.07 -17.01
C LEU A 44 1.50 -8.17 -16.31
N LYS A 45 2.37 -7.17 -16.45
CA LYS A 45 3.67 -7.09 -15.75
C LYS A 45 3.52 -7.21 -14.22
N LEU A 46 2.41 -6.72 -13.64
CA LEU A 46 2.12 -6.90 -12.21
C LEU A 46 2.13 -8.37 -11.76
N SER A 47 1.69 -9.29 -12.62
CA SER A 47 1.68 -10.72 -12.29
C SER A 47 3.10 -11.30 -12.23
N GLU A 48 4.01 -10.75 -13.05
CA GLU A 48 5.42 -11.12 -13.05
C GLU A 48 6.07 -10.66 -11.75
N GLU A 49 5.95 -9.38 -11.38
CA GLU A 49 6.53 -8.82 -10.16
C GLU A 49 6.01 -9.52 -8.89
N VAL A 50 4.71 -9.83 -8.84
CA VAL A 50 4.13 -10.61 -7.72
C VAL A 50 4.71 -12.02 -7.66
N GLY A 51 5.01 -12.62 -8.81
CA GLY A 51 5.72 -13.90 -8.89
C GLY A 51 7.15 -13.82 -8.35
N GLU A 52 7.85 -12.73 -8.61
CA GLU A 52 9.21 -12.47 -8.10
C GLU A 52 9.20 -12.25 -6.58
N VAL A 53 8.23 -11.51 -6.03
CA VAL A 53 8.00 -11.43 -4.58
C VAL A 53 7.81 -12.82 -3.98
N ALA A 54 6.96 -13.66 -4.60
CA ALA A 54 6.72 -15.02 -4.12
C ALA A 54 8.01 -15.87 -4.15
N GLN A 55 8.81 -15.74 -5.21
CA GLN A 55 10.10 -16.41 -5.34
C GLN A 55 11.08 -15.96 -4.25
N ALA A 56 11.19 -14.66 -4.00
CA ALA A 56 12.04 -14.09 -2.97
C ALA A 56 11.63 -14.58 -1.58
N VAL A 57 10.33 -14.60 -1.27
CA VAL A 57 9.81 -15.12 0.02
C VAL A 57 10.15 -16.60 0.19
N ILE A 58 9.92 -17.44 -0.82
CA ILE A 58 10.27 -18.87 -0.78
C ILE A 58 11.78 -19.04 -0.55
N GLY A 59 12.59 -18.19 -1.19
CA GLY A 59 14.04 -18.17 -1.03
C GLY A 59 14.50 -17.73 0.36
N ALA A 60 13.89 -16.69 0.93
CA ALA A 60 14.22 -16.13 2.24
C ALA A 60 13.74 -17.01 3.40
N THR A 61 12.70 -17.80 3.19
CA THR A 61 12.15 -18.74 4.17
C THR A 61 12.71 -20.17 4.01
N GLY A 62 13.54 -20.41 2.98
CA GLY A 62 14.19 -21.70 2.73
C GLY A 62 13.22 -22.84 2.40
N GLN A 63 12.01 -22.52 1.93
CA GLN A 63 10.95 -23.51 1.74
C GLN A 63 11.20 -24.48 0.57
N ASN A 64 12.23 -24.21 -0.25
CA ASN A 64 12.71 -25.15 -1.25
C ASN A 64 13.78 -26.08 -0.66
N PRO A 65 13.47 -27.35 -0.33
CA PRO A 65 14.40 -28.26 0.34
C PRO A 65 15.66 -28.57 -0.47
N ARG A 66 15.61 -28.34 -1.80
CA ARG A 66 16.75 -28.56 -2.72
C ARG A 66 17.72 -27.39 -2.78
N LYS A 67 17.32 -26.20 -2.34
CA LYS A 67 18.13 -24.97 -2.48
C LYS A 67 18.46 -24.28 -1.16
N GLY A 68 17.74 -24.57 -0.08
CA GLY A 68 17.94 -23.86 1.19
C GLY A 68 17.62 -22.38 1.08
N LEU A 69 18.32 -21.53 1.84
CA LEU A 69 18.19 -20.08 1.77
C LEU A 69 18.86 -19.55 0.49
N THR A 70 18.08 -18.91 -0.37
CA THR A 70 18.59 -18.33 -1.63
C THR A 70 18.42 -16.82 -1.72
N HIS A 71 17.57 -16.24 -0.88
CA HIS A 71 17.29 -14.81 -0.83
C HIS A 71 17.30 -14.36 0.62
N THR A 72 17.30 -13.05 0.81
CA THR A 72 17.18 -12.34 2.06
C THR A 72 15.83 -11.64 2.13
N TRP A 73 15.48 -11.12 3.31
CA TRP A 73 14.30 -10.25 3.43
C TRP A 73 14.50 -8.88 2.77
N ASP A 74 15.74 -8.48 2.46
CA ASP A 74 16.02 -7.28 1.67
C ASP A 74 15.67 -7.49 0.19
N ASP A 75 15.87 -8.70 -0.33
CA ASP A 75 15.39 -9.06 -1.67
C ASP A 75 13.87 -8.98 -1.72
N VAL A 76 13.16 -9.51 -0.71
CA VAL A 76 11.69 -9.40 -0.63
C VAL A 76 11.22 -7.93 -0.62
N GLN A 77 11.91 -7.05 0.12
CA GLN A 77 11.61 -5.62 0.13
C GLN A 77 11.81 -4.99 -1.25
N SER A 78 12.84 -5.41 -1.98
CA SER A 78 13.14 -4.90 -3.32
C SER A 78 12.04 -5.31 -4.31
N GLU A 79 11.66 -6.59 -4.32
CA GLU A 79 10.57 -7.08 -5.18
C GLU A 79 9.22 -6.41 -4.86
N LEU A 80 8.95 -6.11 -3.58
CA LEU A 80 7.75 -5.35 -3.20
C LEU A 80 7.78 -3.92 -3.73
N CYS A 81 8.96 -3.28 -3.77
CA CYS A 81 9.11 -1.97 -4.41
C CYS A 81 8.84 -2.06 -5.91
N ASP A 82 9.29 -3.11 -6.59
CA ASP A 82 9.06 -3.31 -8.02
C ASP A 82 7.57 -3.50 -8.35
N VAL A 83 6.82 -4.22 -7.51
CA VAL A 83 5.35 -4.28 -7.59
C VAL A 83 4.72 -2.89 -7.46
N VAL A 84 5.14 -2.09 -6.47
CA VAL A 84 4.59 -0.74 -6.24
C VAL A 84 4.89 0.18 -7.41
N ILE A 85 6.13 0.20 -7.89
CA ILE A 85 6.56 1.02 -9.03
C ILE A 85 5.78 0.63 -10.29
N THR A 86 5.68 -0.68 -10.57
CA THR A 86 4.94 -1.20 -11.72
C THR A 86 3.46 -0.82 -11.65
N ALA A 87 2.84 -0.87 -10.47
CA ALA A 87 1.45 -0.46 -10.27
C ALA A 87 1.24 1.04 -10.50
N LEU A 88 2.15 1.89 -10.00
CA LEU A 88 2.08 3.34 -10.19
C LEU A 88 2.27 3.73 -11.65
N VAL A 89 3.21 3.09 -12.36
CA VAL A 89 3.42 3.31 -13.80
C VAL A 89 2.21 2.84 -14.60
N ALA A 90 1.63 1.69 -14.29
CA ALA A 90 0.41 1.21 -14.95
C ALA A 90 -0.78 2.16 -14.71
N LEU A 91 -0.94 2.68 -13.49
CA LEU A 91 -1.94 3.71 -13.18
C LEU A 91 -1.69 4.99 -13.99
N ARG A 92 -0.44 5.41 -14.12
CA ARG A 92 -0.07 6.59 -14.93
C ARG A 92 -0.30 6.41 -16.42
N THR A 93 -0.16 5.20 -16.94
CA THR A 93 -0.55 4.87 -18.31
C THR A 93 -2.07 4.92 -18.50
N LEU A 94 -2.85 4.53 -17.48
CA LEU A 94 -4.30 4.55 -17.54
C LEU A 94 -4.88 5.98 -17.46
N THR A 95 -4.26 6.86 -16.68
CA THR A 95 -4.75 8.24 -16.45
C THR A 95 -3.59 9.20 -16.16
N PRO A 96 -3.62 10.42 -16.73
CA PRO A 96 -2.65 11.47 -16.37
C PRO A 96 -2.83 11.99 -14.93
N GLU A 97 -4.01 11.84 -14.34
CA GLU A 97 -4.33 12.22 -12.95
C GLU A 97 -3.98 11.12 -11.93
N ALA A 98 -3.00 10.26 -12.23
CA ALA A 98 -2.63 9.12 -11.40
C ALA A 98 -2.30 9.53 -9.95
N ARG A 99 -1.65 10.69 -9.76
CA ARG A 99 -1.32 11.25 -8.45
C ARG A 99 -2.57 11.48 -7.61
N GLU A 100 -3.54 12.19 -8.16
CA GLU A 100 -4.79 12.53 -7.49
C GLU A 100 -5.65 11.30 -7.27
N VAL A 101 -5.70 10.37 -8.23
CA VAL A 101 -6.44 9.12 -8.12
C VAL A 101 -5.88 8.27 -6.98
N PHE A 102 -4.57 8.07 -6.95
CA PHE A 102 -3.90 7.32 -5.89
C PHE A 102 -4.11 7.98 -4.52
N ALA A 103 -3.84 9.28 -4.40
CA ALA A 103 -3.96 10.00 -3.13
C ALA A 103 -5.40 9.94 -2.57
N ARG A 104 -6.41 10.12 -3.42
CA ARG A 104 -7.82 10.02 -3.03
C ARG A 104 -8.18 8.61 -2.58
N HIS A 105 -7.73 7.59 -3.32
CA HIS A 105 -8.02 6.20 -2.97
C HIS A 105 -7.36 5.81 -1.65
N LEU A 106 -6.08 6.18 -1.47
CA LEU A 106 -5.33 5.94 -0.24
C LEU A 106 -6.02 6.62 0.96
N ALA A 107 -6.35 7.90 0.85
CA ALA A 107 -7.05 8.63 1.92
C ALA A 107 -8.37 7.95 2.33
N GLY A 108 -9.16 7.50 1.34
CA GLY A 108 -10.40 6.78 1.60
C GLY A 108 -10.20 5.42 2.27
N VAL A 109 -9.16 4.66 1.90
CA VAL A 109 -8.81 3.41 2.58
C VAL A 109 -8.37 3.69 4.02
N THR A 110 -7.49 4.66 4.22
CA THR A 110 -6.99 5.05 5.56
C THR A 110 -8.14 5.47 6.48
N GLU A 111 -9.05 6.32 6.01
CA GLU A 111 -10.20 6.77 6.80
C GLU A 111 -11.07 5.59 7.25
N ARG A 112 -11.42 4.68 6.33
CA ARG A 112 -12.24 3.49 6.64
C ARG A 112 -11.55 2.57 7.64
N SER A 113 -10.26 2.29 7.46
CA SER A 113 -9.49 1.41 8.35
C SER A 113 -9.35 1.99 9.75
N MET A 114 -9.14 3.30 9.88
CA MET A 114 -9.03 3.97 11.17
C MET A 114 -10.39 4.14 11.87
N ALA A 115 -11.47 4.33 11.12
CA ALA A 115 -12.82 4.39 11.67
C ALA A 115 -13.27 3.03 12.23
N ALA A 116 -12.97 1.93 11.54
CA ALA A 116 -13.30 0.57 11.99
C ALA A 116 -12.55 0.15 13.27
N THR A 117 -11.42 0.79 13.57
CA THR A 117 -10.57 0.48 14.73
C THR A 117 -11.02 1.23 16.01
N ARG A 118 -11.85 2.27 15.91
CA ARG A 118 -12.38 2.97 17.10
C ARG A 118 -13.55 2.16 17.69
N PRO A 119 -13.51 1.76 18.98
CA PRO A 119 -14.62 1.06 19.60
C PRO A 119 -15.89 1.94 19.59
N HIS A 120 -17.00 1.33 19.20
CA HIS A 120 -18.32 1.97 19.15
C HIS A 120 -18.79 2.22 20.60
N ASN A 121 -18.56 3.42 21.12
CA ASN A 121 -19.01 3.79 22.47
C ASN A 121 -20.53 4.04 22.42
N HIS A 122 -21.33 3.03 22.77
CA HIS A 122 -22.78 3.16 22.87
C HIS A 122 -23.15 3.92 24.16
N PRO A 123 -23.89 5.04 24.10
CA PRO A 123 -24.39 5.67 25.30
C PRO A 123 -25.44 4.76 25.94
N ILE A 124 -25.22 4.29 27.16
CA ILE A 124 -26.27 3.63 27.94
C ILE A 124 -27.26 4.70 28.39
N GLU A 125 -28.43 4.74 27.73
CA GLU A 125 -29.60 5.47 28.26
C GLU A 125 -30.06 4.79 29.54
N ARG A 126 -29.86 5.46 30.68
CA ARG A 126 -30.47 5.08 31.96
C ARG A 126 -31.96 5.38 31.89
N GLY A 127 -32.75 4.35 31.63
CA GLY A 127 -34.20 4.39 31.78
C GLY A 127 -34.57 4.71 33.23
N THR A 128 -35.21 5.87 33.42
CA THR A 128 -36.00 6.19 34.61
C THR A 128 -37.36 5.51 34.49
N SER A 129 -37.69 4.59 35.39
CA SER A 129 -39.09 4.30 35.69
C SER A 129 -39.25 4.09 37.19
N ASP A 130 -39.83 5.13 37.77
CA ASP A 130 -40.42 5.19 39.10
C ASP A 130 -41.68 4.29 39.17
N SER A 131 -42.03 3.95 40.41
CA SER A 131 -43.38 3.63 40.91
C SER A 131 -43.78 2.17 41.18
N ALA A 132 -43.83 1.94 42.51
CA ALA A 132 -44.89 1.33 43.31
C ALA A 132 -45.01 -0.21 43.45
N ALA A 133 -44.68 -0.67 44.66
CA ALA A 133 -45.21 -1.88 45.29
C ALA A 133 -46.71 -1.71 45.61
N PRO A 134 -47.49 -2.79 45.89
CA PRO A 134 -47.47 -3.35 47.25
C PRO A 134 -47.79 -4.86 47.42
N ALA A 135 -47.41 -5.32 48.61
CA ALA A 135 -48.06 -6.26 49.54
C ALA A 135 -48.28 -7.74 49.17
N GLU A 136 -47.55 -8.57 49.90
CA GLU A 136 -47.77 -9.98 50.31
C GLU A 136 -49.18 -10.24 50.92
N PRO A 137 -49.69 -11.50 50.94
CA PRO A 137 -49.20 -12.46 51.93
C PRO A 137 -49.13 -13.95 51.53
N VAL A 138 -48.33 -14.61 52.38
CA VAL A 138 -47.87 -15.99 52.53
C VAL A 138 -48.98 -16.96 52.97
N PRO A 139 -48.84 -18.27 52.69
CA PRO A 139 -48.66 -19.23 53.80
C PRO A 139 -47.34 -20.01 53.75
#